data_AF-A0A969TQQ4-F1
#
_entry.id   AF-A0A969TQQ4-F1
#
_cell.length_a   1.000
_cell.length_b   1.000
_cell.length_c   1.000
_cell.angle_alpha   90.00
_cell.angle_beta   90.00
_cell.angle_gamma   90.00
#
_symmetry.space_group_name_H-M   'P 1'
#
loop_
_entity.id
_entity.type
_entity.pdbx_description
1 polymer ?
#
loop_
_entity_poly.entity_id
_entity_poly.type
_entity_poly.pdbx_seq_one_letter_code
_entity_poly.pdbx_strand_id
1 'polypeptide(L)'
;MTLADKGGVEIMAQERFVVIGLPDTQKYSENYPEIFTAQTQWIVDNREALNIEFISHYGDVVQHGTGSLAPREYANAKASMSILERADIPHGVVAGNHDVLESGGVGQDYDPSNYLQNFGPQWYEDRSWFGGASPSGLSTYQRFSGGEQNFIALHLHLETPHAELAWAQSIINANRDKPVMVTTHRYLQDAEDYTGGVPVVESGRYPDLWYNFEGQYNPDGIRAEELFNHFIATNRNIFLVNAGHFHEEYRQTSINNHGLPVHEVLADYQDDPNGGNGYLRIMEFDTAGDRINVSSYSPTLNDFYTKDESQFSLNVDFDRYKAPNPTVYFQNGVSGYSYTQDTWINEASKDTSYDSDATLIIDDDTTNSWLRDRSGQTLLRFDDIIGDGAEGKIPLGATITRANLKLTLKEDIDNPLANPDFSIYYVTRAWDESSTWNSLDNGLNNASDYDELINPFSGDNNPSGYNIRNIDVSEAVQRWANGEANYGLAIISEKISGNDDGIDLYSSEAEEIMFRPSLEVEYTSNNSSSAIAAALNSSTNLLGGLSELPVST
;
A
#
# COMPACT_ATOMS: atom_id res chain seq x y z
N MET A 1 -27.34 -33.04 21.59
CA MET A 1 -26.96 -32.09 20.52
C MET A 1 -27.78 -32.45 19.30
N THR A 2 -28.72 -31.60 18.91
CA THR A 2 -29.57 -31.82 17.73
C THR A 2 -28.79 -31.54 16.44
N LEU A 3 -29.29 -31.98 15.28
CA LEU A 3 -28.67 -31.66 13.98
C LEU A 3 -28.59 -30.14 13.72
N ALA A 4 -29.49 -29.35 14.30
CA ALA A 4 -29.44 -27.89 14.27
C ALA A 4 -28.32 -27.32 15.16
N ASP A 5 -28.04 -27.92 16.32
CA ASP A 5 -26.92 -27.51 17.19
C ASP A 5 -25.56 -27.91 16.58
N LYS A 6 -25.49 -29.03 15.85
CA LYS A 6 -24.29 -29.40 15.10
C LYS A 6 -24.06 -28.47 13.90
N GLY A 7 -25.12 -28.14 13.15
CA GLY A 7 -25.03 -27.17 12.05
C GLY A 7 -24.67 -25.76 12.53
N GLY A 8 -25.20 -25.30 13.68
CA GLY A 8 -24.83 -24.01 14.26
C GLY A 8 -23.39 -23.96 14.78
N VAL A 9 -22.87 -25.05 15.36
CA VAL A 9 -21.46 -25.14 15.80
C VAL A 9 -20.50 -25.31 14.61
N GLU A 10 -20.89 -26.03 13.55
CA GLU A 10 -20.11 -26.12 12.31
C GLU A 10 -20.07 -24.79 11.53
N ILE A 11 -21.18 -24.02 11.49
CA ILE A 11 -21.23 -22.69 10.86
C ILE A 11 -20.34 -21.69 11.64
N MET A 12 -20.46 -21.64 12.97
CA MET A 12 -19.61 -20.77 13.82
C MET A 12 -18.12 -21.13 13.76
N ALA A 13 -17.78 -22.38 13.43
CA ALA A 13 -16.40 -22.83 13.21
C ALA A 13 -15.90 -22.54 11.78
N GLN A 14 -16.78 -22.39 10.79
CA GLN A 14 -16.41 -21.99 9.42
C GLN A 14 -16.14 -20.49 9.28
N GLU A 15 -16.79 -19.66 10.11
CA GLU A 15 -16.65 -18.19 10.13
C GLU A 15 -15.40 -17.72 10.92
N ARG A 16 -14.66 -18.66 11.53
CA ARG A 16 -13.47 -18.37 12.33
C ARG A 16 -12.26 -19.12 11.84
N PHE A 17 -11.13 -18.44 11.81
CA PHE A 17 -9.84 -19.06 11.47
C PHE A 17 -8.71 -18.33 12.19
N VAL A 18 -7.53 -18.95 12.20
CA VAL A 18 -6.36 -18.44 12.91
C VAL A 18 -5.25 -18.09 11.93
N VAL A 19 -4.65 -16.92 12.16
CA VAL A 19 -3.34 -16.55 11.65
C VAL A 19 -2.34 -16.57 12.80
N ILE A 20 -1.18 -17.19 12.59
CA ILE A 20 -0.10 -17.21 13.58
C ILE A 20 0.97 -16.18 13.20
N GLY A 21 1.33 -15.32 14.15
CA GLY A 21 2.51 -14.45 14.05
C GLY A 21 3.72 -15.09 14.74
N LEU A 22 4.84 -15.18 14.02
CA LEU A 22 6.13 -15.61 14.54
C LEU A 22 7.10 -14.41 14.56
N PRO A 23 7.25 -13.74 15.71
CA PRO A 23 8.18 -12.64 15.82
C PRO A 23 9.59 -13.12 16.14
N ASP A 24 10.57 -12.46 15.53
CA ASP A 24 11.98 -12.36 15.94
C ASP A 24 12.54 -13.64 16.58
N THR A 25 12.86 -14.62 15.72
CA THR A 25 13.28 -15.97 16.14
C THR A 25 14.80 -16.14 16.15
N GLN A 26 15.53 -15.06 15.94
CA GLN A 26 16.98 -15.04 15.74
C GLN A 26 17.74 -15.72 16.87
N LYS A 27 17.31 -15.50 18.12
CA LYS A 27 17.93 -16.15 19.29
C LYS A 27 17.67 -17.65 19.36
N TYR A 28 16.54 -18.12 18.85
CA TYR A 28 16.28 -19.55 18.75
C TYR A 28 17.17 -20.20 17.69
N SER A 29 17.33 -19.57 16.53
CA SER A 29 18.23 -20.10 15.49
C SER A 29 19.69 -20.16 15.95
N GLU A 30 20.12 -19.19 16.77
CA GLU A 30 21.46 -19.08 17.33
C GLU A 30 21.73 -20.15 18.39
N ASN A 31 20.86 -20.24 19.40
CA ASN A 31 21.15 -20.92 20.66
C ASN A 31 20.10 -21.95 21.10
N TYR A 32 18.85 -21.83 20.64
CA TYR A 32 17.72 -22.64 21.13
C TYR A 32 16.88 -23.24 19.98
N PRO A 33 17.48 -23.98 19.03
CA PRO A 33 16.77 -24.46 17.84
C PRO A 33 15.62 -25.42 18.19
N GLU A 34 15.68 -26.08 19.35
CA GLU A 34 14.60 -26.91 19.87
C GLU A 34 13.33 -26.09 20.21
N ILE A 35 13.47 -24.84 20.64
CA ILE A 35 12.34 -23.94 20.92
C ILE A 35 11.66 -23.55 19.60
N PHE A 36 12.46 -23.17 18.58
CA PHE A 36 11.93 -22.84 17.26
C PHE A 36 11.21 -24.05 16.63
N THR A 37 11.83 -25.22 16.70
CA THR A 37 11.22 -26.47 16.24
C THR A 37 9.94 -26.81 17.01
N ALA A 38 9.89 -26.58 18.32
CA ALA A 38 8.69 -26.80 19.11
C ALA A 38 7.56 -25.84 18.73
N GLN A 39 7.85 -24.57 18.43
CA GLN A 39 6.86 -23.62 17.92
C GLN A 39 6.24 -24.10 16.61
N THR A 40 7.06 -24.41 15.60
CA THR A 40 6.53 -24.80 14.29
C THR A 40 5.85 -26.17 14.30
N GLN A 41 6.32 -27.11 15.14
CA GLN A 41 5.65 -28.39 15.34
C GLN A 41 4.29 -28.22 16.03
N TRP A 42 4.20 -27.36 17.06
CA TRP A 42 2.93 -27.07 17.72
C TRP A 42 1.90 -26.49 16.75
N ILE A 43 2.32 -25.60 15.84
CA ILE A 43 1.43 -25.06 14.80
C ILE A 43 0.87 -26.20 13.92
N VAL A 44 1.71 -27.11 13.43
CA VAL A 44 1.26 -28.25 12.61
C VAL A 44 0.32 -29.17 13.41
N ASP A 45 0.65 -29.47 14.66
CA ASP A 45 -0.13 -30.36 15.51
C ASP A 45 -1.51 -29.78 15.86
N ASN A 46 -1.65 -28.44 15.86
CA ASN A 46 -2.89 -27.75 16.20
C ASN A 46 -3.62 -27.16 14.99
N ARG A 47 -3.10 -27.32 13.77
CA ARG A 47 -3.66 -26.72 12.55
C ARG A 47 -5.16 -26.96 12.41
N GLU A 48 -5.60 -28.22 12.47
CA GLU A 48 -7.01 -28.58 12.31
C GLU A 48 -7.87 -28.11 13.49
N ALA A 49 -7.35 -28.21 14.71
CA ALA A 49 -8.11 -27.89 15.92
C ALA A 49 -8.37 -26.38 16.09
N LEU A 50 -7.43 -25.56 15.64
CA LEU A 50 -7.50 -24.10 15.71
C LEU A 50 -7.89 -23.45 14.39
N ASN A 51 -8.08 -24.24 13.33
CA ASN A 51 -8.30 -23.76 11.97
C ASN A 51 -7.23 -22.74 11.53
N ILE A 52 -5.95 -23.14 11.60
CA ILE A 52 -4.81 -22.28 11.23
C ILE A 52 -4.68 -22.25 9.70
N GLU A 53 -4.91 -21.07 9.13
CA GLU A 53 -4.92 -20.88 7.66
C GLU A 53 -3.70 -20.13 7.15
N PHE A 54 -2.99 -19.39 8.01
CA PHE A 54 -1.80 -18.64 7.60
C PHE A 54 -0.79 -18.46 8.74
N ILE A 55 0.49 -18.32 8.37
CA ILE A 55 1.58 -17.99 9.30
C ILE A 55 2.39 -16.83 8.73
N SER A 56 2.58 -15.77 9.52
CA SER A 56 3.39 -14.61 9.15
C SER A 56 4.58 -14.50 10.09
N HIS A 57 5.79 -14.54 9.53
CA HIS A 57 7.03 -14.34 10.29
C HIS A 57 7.50 -12.90 10.15
N TYR A 58 7.79 -12.22 11.27
CA TYR A 58 7.98 -10.75 11.31
C TYR A 58 9.42 -10.29 11.05
N GLY A 59 10.33 -11.23 10.86
CA GLY A 59 11.73 -10.98 10.51
C GLY A 59 12.67 -11.43 11.59
N ASP A 60 13.94 -11.11 11.40
CA ASP A 60 15.05 -11.60 12.22
C ASP A 60 14.95 -13.10 12.46
N VAL A 61 15.06 -13.85 11.37
CA VAL A 61 15.04 -15.31 11.41
C VAL A 61 16.35 -15.85 11.99
N VAL A 62 17.47 -15.16 11.74
CA VAL A 62 18.80 -15.48 12.25
C VAL A 62 19.42 -14.34 13.02
N GLN A 63 20.38 -14.62 13.91
CA GLN A 63 21.08 -13.58 14.70
C GLN A 63 22.20 -12.94 13.89
N HIS A 64 22.78 -13.70 12.97
CA HIS A 64 23.85 -13.28 12.10
C HIS A 64 23.51 -13.61 10.64
N GLY A 65 23.21 -12.59 9.84
CA GLY A 65 22.85 -12.74 8.44
C GLY A 65 24.05 -13.07 7.56
N THR A 66 25.24 -12.69 7.99
CA THR A 66 26.51 -12.98 7.31
C THR A 66 27.59 -13.44 8.29
N GLY A 67 28.81 -13.63 7.79
CA GLY A 67 29.94 -14.08 8.60
C GLY A 67 29.91 -15.58 8.93
N SER A 68 30.77 -15.98 9.87
CA SER A 68 31.06 -17.40 10.11
C SER A 68 29.97 -18.17 10.86
N LEU A 69 29.04 -17.47 11.52
CA LEU A 69 27.95 -18.07 12.29
C LEU A 69 26.69 -18.29 11.43
N ALA A 70 26.46 -17.44 10.42
CA ALA A 70 25.28 -17.46 9.57
C ALA A 70 24.93 -18.85 9.01
N PRO A 71 25.87 -19.66 8.46
CA PRO A 71 25.49 -20.96 7.86
C PRO A 71 24.82 -21.92 8.86
N ARG A 72 25.21 -21.88 10.14
CA ARG A 72 24.62 -22.74 11.18
C ARG A 72 23.22 -22.24 11.55
N GLU A 73 23.07 -20.94 11.73
CA GLU A 73 21.80 -20.32 12.14
C GLU A 73 20.74 -20.47 11.06
N TYR A 74 21.09 -20.19 9.79
CA TYR A 74 20.21 -20.45 8.66
C TYR A 74 19.84 -21.94 8.53
N ALA A 75 20.77 -22.87 8.79
CA ALA A 75 20.44 -24.30 8.79
C ALA A 75 19.44 -24.68 9.90
N ASN A 76 19.60 -24.12 11.10
CA ASN A 76 18.69 -24.34 12.23
C ASN A 76 17.29 -23.77 11.96
N ALA A 77 17.23 -22.52 11.50
CA ALA A 77 15.97 -21.86 11.15
C ALA A 77 15.27 -22.58 10.00
N LYS A 78 16.00 -22.94 8.94
CA LYS A 78 15.48 -23.70 7.80
C LYS A 78 14.91 -25.04 8.22
N ALA A 79 15.58 -25.78 9.11
CA ALA A 79 15.07 -27.03 9.64
C ALA A 79 13.73 -26.86 10.37
N SER A 80 13.61 -25.80 11.19
CA SER A 80 12.39 -25.50 11.95
C SER A 80 11.24 -25.05 11.05
N MET A 81 11.49 -24.13 10.11
CA MET A 81 10.49 -23.61 9.16
C MET A 81 10.06 -24.66 8.12
N SER A 82 10.94 -25.61 7.76
CA SER A 82 10.60 -26.73 6.86
C SER A 82 9.51 -27.67 7.42
N ILE A 83 9.15 -27.55 8.70
CA ILE A 83 8.00 -28.26 9.28
C ILE A 83 6.69 -27.70 8.69
N LEU A 84 6.58 -26.37 8.57
CA LEU A 84 5.41 -25.69 8.02
C LEU A 84 5.29 -25.93 6.51
N GLU A 85 6.43 -25.88 5.80
CA GLU A 85 6.52 -26.13 4.36
C GLU A 85 6.07 -27.56 4.00
N ARG A 86 6.55 -28.58 4.72
CA ARG A 86 6.15 -29.97 4.48
C ARG A 86 4.68 -30.24 4.81
N ALA A 87 4.11 -29.49 5.75
CA ALA A 87 2.70 -29.53 6.09
C ALA A 87 1.82 -28.72 5.10
N ASP A 88 2.43 -28.03 4.13
CA ASP A 88 1.74 -27.16 3.17
C ASP A 88 0.79 -26.17 3.85
N ILE A 89 1.28 -25.49 4.90
CA ILE A 89 0.58 -24.38 5.52
C ILE A 89 1.02 -23.10 4.79
N PRO A 90 0.09 -22.27 4.26
CA PRO A 90 0.42 -20.97 3.71
C PRO A 90 1.22 -20.11 4.70
N HIS A 91 2.37 -19.60 4.28
CA HIS A 91 3.20 -18.75 5.13
C HIS A 91 4.05 -17.78 4.34
N GLY A 92 4.43 -16.68 5.00
CA GLY A 92 5.41 -15.74 4.47
C GLY A 92 6.41 -15.32 5.54
N VAL A 93 7.58 -14.87 5.08
CA VAL A 93 8.69 -14.43 5.91
C VAL A 93 9.18 -13.11 5.32
N VAL A 94 9.32 -12.10 6.17
CA VAL A 94 10.06 -10.87 5.85
C VAL A 94 11.48 -10.99 6.41
N ALA A 95 12.46 -10.32 5.78
CA ALA A 95 13.78 -10.17 6.38
C ALA A 95 13.77 -9.09 7.46
N GLY A 96 14.47 -9.33 8.57
CA GLY A 96 14.84 -8.31 9.52
C GLY A 96 16.29 -7.82 9.35
N ASN A 97 16.72 -6.89 10.19
CA ASN A 97 18.08 -6.33 10.11
C ASN A 97 19.14 -7.39 10.40
N HIS A 98 18.88 -8.36 11.28
CA HIS A 98 19.80 -9.46 11.54
C HIS A 98 19.89 -10.46 10.39
N ASP A 99 18.93 -10.49 9.47
CA ASP A 99 18.97 -11.38 8.31
C ASP A 99 19.84 -10.84 7.17
N VAL A 100 20.00 -9.51 7.08
CA VAL A 100 20.70 -8.81 5.98
C VAL A 100 22.01 -8.13 6.41
N LEU A 101 22.34 -8.13 7.70
CA LEU A 101 23.58 -7.60 8.27
C LEU A 101 24.28 -8.68 9.11
N GLU A 102 25.58 -8.51 9.37
CA GLU A 102 26.35 -9.53 10.13
C GLU A 102 25.78 -9.79 11.52
N SER A 103 25.30 -8.76 12.22
CA SER A 103 24.69 -8.89 13.55
C SER A 103 23.60 -7.84 13.80
N GLY A 104 22.89 -7.43 12.75
CA GLY A 104 21.79 -6.46 12.82
C GLY A 104 22.19 -5.02 13.18
N GLY A 105 23.49 -4.68 13.15
CA GLY A 105 23.97 -3.36 13.55
C GLY A 105 24.07 -2.39 12.37
N VAL A 106 23.65 -1.14 12.57
CA VAL A 106 23.82 -0.09 11.55
C VAL A 106 25.30 0.13 11.24
N GLY A 107 25.62 0.40 9.96
CA GLY A 107 26.98 0.61 9.47
C GLY A 107 27.73 -0.68 9.14
N GLN A 108 27.08 -1.84 9.31
CA GLN A 108 27.55 -3.11 8.75
C GLN A 108 27.21 -3.21 7.26
N ASP A 109 27.93 -4.05 6.53
CA ASP A 109 27.67 -4.28 5.11
C ASP A 109 26.29 -4.93 4.93
N TYR A 110 25.43 -4.26 4.15
CA TYR A 110 24.13 -4.77 3.74
C TYR A 110 24.31 -5.86 2.69
N ASP A 111 23.98 -7.10 3.05
CA ASP A 111 24.09 -8.28 2.18
C ASP A 111 22.93 -9.26 2.44
N PRO A 112 21.87 -9.21 1.60
CA PRO A 112 20.72 -10.10 1.72
C PRO A 112 20.95 -11.49 1.11
N SER A 113 22.15 -11.80 0.60
CA SER A 113 22.35 -13.00 -0.23
C SER A 113 22.07 -14.31 0.52
N ASN A 114 22.45 -14.41 1.80
CA ASN A 114 22.17 -15.60 2.61
C ASN A 114 20.68 -15.71 2.95
N TYR A 115 20.01 -14.59 3.24
CA TYR A 115 18.56 -14.56 3.43
C TYR A 115 17.85 -15.04 2.16
N LEU A 116 18.15 -14.43 1.02
CA LEU A 116 17.55 -14.78 -0.26
C LEU A 116 17.84 -16.23 -0.64
N GLN A 117 19.02 -16.78 -0.37
CA GLN A 117 19.32 -18.19 -0.61
C GLN A 117 18.44 -19.14 0.23
N ASN A 118 18.14 -18.76 1.47
CA ASN A 118 17.46 -19.64 2.43
C ASN A 118 15.95 -19.44 2.49
N PHE A 119 15.45 -18.21 2.38
CA PHE A 119 14.04 -17.83 2.55
C PHE A 119 13.51 -16.94 1.40
N GLY A 120 14.26 -16.85 0.29
CA GLY A 120 13.82 -16.15 -0.92
C GLY A 120 12.72 -16.89 -1.70
N PRO A 121 12.28 -16.33 -2.84
CA PRO A 121 11.11 -16.77 -3.58
C PRO A 121 11.10 -18.25 -4.00
N GLN A 122 12.28 -18.82 -4.27
CA GLN A 122 12.45 -20.23 -4.63
C GLN A 122 11.98 -21.21 -3.55
N TRP A 123 11.84 -20.77 -2.30
CA TRP A 123 11.23 -21.57 -1.25
C TRP A 123 9.74 -21.85 -1.50
N TYR A 124 9.08 -20.93 -2.21
CA TYR A 124 7.63 -20.92 -2.40
C TYR A 124 7.20 -21.27 -3.83
N GLU A 125 8.12 -21.41 -4.79
CA GLU A 125 7.81 -21.37 -6.23
C GLU A 125 6.78 -22.42 -6.70
N ASP A 126 6.76 -23.59 -6.06
CA ASP A 126 5.83 -24.68 -6.39
C ASP A 126 4.52 -24.63 -5.56
N ARG A 127 4.35 -23.62 -4.70
CA ARG A 127 3.21 -23.51 -3.80
C ARG A 127 2.06 -22.75 -4.45
N SER A 128 0.88 -23.36 -4.45
CA SER A 128 -0.33 -22.76 -5.06
C SER A 128 -0.77 -21.44 -4.42
N TRP A 129 -0.45 -21.26 -3.14
CA TRP A 129 -0.72 -20.05 -2.37
C TRP A 129 0.34 -18.97 -2.56
N PHE A 130 1.47 -19.25 -3.22
CA PHE A 130 2.47 -18.23 -3.51
C PHE A 130 1.98 -17.28 -4.62
N GLY A 131 2.04 -16.00 -4.32
CA GLY A 131 1.58 -14.94 -5.21
C GLY A 131 2.64 -14.49 -6.20
N GLY A 132 3.87 -14.38 -5.71
CA GLY A 132 5.01 -13.81 -6.42
C GLY A 132 5.90 -13.02 -5.49
N ALA A 133 7.00 -12.52 -6.04
CA ALA A 133 7.98 -11.72 -5.34
C ALA A 133 8.31 -10.46 -6.12
N SER A 134 8.85 -9.48 -5.40
CA SER A 134 9.39 -8.27 -5.99
C SER A 134 10.65 -8.56 -6.82
N PRO A 135 11.12 -7.60 -7.63
CA PRO A 135 12.33 -7.77 -8.43
C PRO A 135 13.57 -8.16 -7.61
N SER A 136 13.72 -7.68 -6.36
CA SER A 136 14.82 -8.08 -5.47
C SER A 136 14.63 -9.46 -4.86
N GLY A 137 13.38 -9.96 -4.81
CA GLY A 137 13.00 -11.17 -4.08
C GLY A 137 12.82 -10.99 -2.57
N LEU A 138 13.07 -9.78 -2.04
CA LEU A 138 13.00 -9.49 -0.61
C LEU A 138 11.58 -9.20 -0.10
N SER A 139 10.68 -8.81 -1.00
CA SER A 139 9.26 -8.69 -0.71
C SER A 139 8.50 -9.80 -1.44
N THR A 140 7.50 -10.37 -0.77
CA THR A 140 6.68 -11.45 -1.32
C THR A 140 5.22 -11.26 -0.98
N TYR A 141 4.34 -11.90 -1.74
CA TYR A 141 2.94 -12.01 -1.32
C TYR A 141 2.41 -13.43 -1.44
N GLN A 142 1.47 -13.75 -0.58
CA GLN A 142 0.79 -15.04 -0.50
C GLN A 142 -0.72 -14.83 -0.49
N ARG A 143 -1.44 -15.87 -0.89
CA ARG A 143 -2.90 -15.94 -0.86
C ARG A 143 -3.34 -16.97 0.17
N PHE A 144 -4.36 -16.64 0.94
CA PHE A 144 -4.99 -17.58 1.85
C PHE A 144 -6.47 -17.27 1.99
N SER A 145 -7.23 -18.21 2.55
CA SER A 145 -8.68 -18.11 2.67
C SER A 145 -9.10 -18.62 4.05
N GLY A 146 -10.17 -18.05 4.58
CA GLY A 146 -10.73 -18.43 5.88
C GLY A 146 -11.96 -17.58 6.16
N GLY A 147 -12.95 -18.11 6.90
CA GLY A 147 -14.15 -17.34 7.24
C GLY A 147 -14.95 -16.86 6.02
N GLU A 148 -15.00 -17.65 4.95
CA GLU A 148 -15.58 -17.30 3.62
C GLU A 148 -14.92 -16.11 2.91
N GLN A 149 -13.78 -15.64 3.41
CA GLN A 149 -13.01 -14.54 2.86
C GLN A 149 -11.74 -15.03 2.16
N ASN A 150 -11.27 -14.27 1.17
CA ASN A 150 -9.97 -14.46 0.52
C ASN A 150 -9.09 -13.26 0.83
N PHE A 151 -7.85 -13.52 1.23
CA PHE A 151 -6.91 -12.50 1.69
C PHE A 151 -5.62 -12.52 0.88
N ILE A 152 -4.94 -11.38 0.91
CA ILE A 152 -3.53 -11.28 0.53
C ILE A 152 -2.70 -11.00 1.79
N ALA A 153 -1.60 -11.75 1.95
CA ALA A 153 -0.55 -11.44 2.90
C ALA A 153 0.62 -10.83 2.11
N LEU A 154 1.03 -9.61 2.45
CA LEU A 154 2.13 -8.91 1.80
C LEU A 154 3.29 -8.75 2.80
N HIS A 155 4.40 -9.42 2.54
CA HIS A 155 5.60 -9.33 3.37
C HIS A 155 6.55 -8.36 2.67
N LEU A 156 6.66 -7.15 3.21
CA LEU A 156 7.45 -6.04 2.64
C LEU A 156 8.81 -5.96 3.32
N HIS A 157 9.89 -5.96 2.52
CA HIS A 157 11.26 -5.83 3.01
C HIS A 157 11.43 -4.74 4.07
N LEU A 158 12.30 -4.93 5.08
CA LEU A 158 12.57 -3.89 6.08
C LEU A 158 12.98 -2.57 5.42
N GLU A 159 12.55 -1.44 6.00
CA GLU A 159 12.80 -0.09 5.47
C GLU A 159 12.58 -0.10 3.93
N THR A 160 11.34 -0.38 3.52
CA THR A 160 11.04 -0.81 2.13
C THR A 160 11.34 0.28 1.10
N PRO A 161 12.25 0.07 0.12
CA PRO A 161 12.50 1.06 -0.93
C PRO A 161 11.28 1.37 -1.78
N HIS A 162 11.20 2.57 -2.34
CA HIS A 162 10.09 2.98 -3.21
C HIS A 162 9.89 2.06 -4.43
N ALA A 163 10.96 1.55 -5.05
CA ALA A 163 10.87 0.61 -6.16
C ALA A 163 10.16 -0.70 -5.77
N GLU A 164 10.38 -1.18 -4.54
CA GLU A 164 9.68 -2.35 -3.98
C GLU A 164 8.20 -2.03 -3.72
N LEU A 165 7.89 -0.82 -3.25
CA LEU A 165 6.52 -0.38 -3.06
C LEU A 165 5.75 -0.18 -4.38
N ALA A 166 6.41 0.22 -5.47
CA ALA A 166 5.78 0.27 -6.78
C ALA A 166 5.34 -1.13 -7.27
N TRP A 167 6.15 -2.16 -6.99
CA TRP A 167 5.75 -3.55 -7.20
C TRP A 167 4.57 -3.94 -6.30
N ALA A 168 4.64 -3.63 -5.00
CA ALA A 168 3.60 -3.92 -4.04
C ALA A 168 2.25 -3.27 -4.43
N GLN A 169 2.29 -2.03 -4.93
CA GLN A 169 1.12 -1.30 -5.42
C GLN A 169 0.46 -2.03 -6.58
N SER A 170 1.25 -2.61 -7.50
CA SER A 170 0.71 -3.41 -8.60
C SER A 170 -0.06 -4.66 -8.10
N ILE A 171 0.39 -5.26 -6.99
CA ILE A 171 -0.29 -6.40 -6.36
C ILE A 171 -1.63 -5.97 -5.75
N ILE A 172 -1.66 -4.86 -5.02
CA ILE A 172 -2.92 -4.32 -4.47
C ILE A 172 -3.89 -4.01 -5.60
N ASN A 173 -3.43 -3.36 -6.67
CA ASN A 173 -4.24 -3.02 -7.83
C ASN A 173 -4.83 -4.25 -8.53
N ALA A 174 -4.13 -5.38 -8.54
CA ALA A 174 -4.64 -6.64 -9.10
C ALA A 174 -5.55 -7.44 -8.14
N ASN A 175 -5.64 -7.05 -6.87
CA ASN A 175 -6.37 -7.79 -5.82
C ASN A 175 -7.30 -6.88 -5.00
N ARG A 176 -7.89 -5.88 -5.66
CA ARG A 176 -8.76 -4.87 -5.03
C ARG A 176 -10.00 -5.45 -4.36
N ASP A 177 -10.39 -6.66 -4.71
CA ASP A 177 -11.51 -7.43 -4.15
C ASP A 177 -11.18 -8.17 -2.85
N LYS A 178 -9.94 -8.07 -2.34
CA LYS A 178 -9.47 -8.84 -1.17
C LYS A 178 -8.94 -7.92 -0.07
N PRO A 179 -9.25 -8.18 1.21
CA PRO A 179 -8.55 -7.52 2.31
C PRO A 179 -7.07 -7.95 2.35
N VAL A 180 -6.21 -7.03 2.75
CA VAL A 180 -4.76 -7.20 2.72
C VAL A 180 -4.20 -6.99 4.13
N MET A 181 -3.39 -7.94 4.58
CA MET A 181 -2.51 -7.74 5.73
C MET A 181 -1.08 -7.54 5.24
N VAL A 182 -0.38 -6.60 5.86
CA VAL A 182 1.02 -6.30 5.61
C VAL A 182 1.85 -6.77 6.79
N THR A 183 3.02 -7.32 6.52
CA THR A 183 4.04 -7.61 7.52
C THR A 183 5.35 -6.96 7.07
N THR A 184 5.95 -6.17 7.95
CA THR A 184 7.30 -5.64 7.78
C THR A 184 8.04 -5.79 9.12
N HIS A 185 9.27 -5.31 9.22
CA HIS A 185 10.11 -5.55 10.39
C HIS A 185 10.19 -4.33 11.32
N ARG A 186 11.10 -3.39 11.06
CA ARG A 186 11.24 -2.13 11.80
C ARG A 186 10.15 -1.14 11.38
N TYR A 187 9.09 -1.03 12.18
CA TYR A 187 7.95 -0.16 11.85
C TYR A 187 7.28 0.51 13.05
N LEU A 188 7.02 -0.24 14.14
CA LEU A 188 6.43 0.30 15.37
C LEU A 188 7.42 0.19 16.52
N GLN A 189 7.31 1.10 17.49
CA GLN A 189 7.94 1.01 18.80
C GLN A 189 6.95 1.54 19.85
N ASP A 190 7.07 1.10 21.10
CA ASP A 190 6.25 1.65 22.18
C ASP A 190 6.52 3.15 22.38
N ALA A 191 5.49 3.97 22.15
CA ALA A 191 5.54 5.42 22.28
C ALA A 191 5.70 5.90 23.74
N GLU A 192 5.27 5.12 24.74
CA GLU A 192 5.37 5.50 26.14
C GLU A 192 6.83 5.38 26.64
N ASP A 193 7.53 4.35 26.19
CA ASP A 193 8.93 4.10 26.50
C ASP A 193 9.87 5.14 25.90
N TYR A 194 9.49 5.72 24.76
CA TYR A 194 10.21 6.80 24.11
C TYR A 194 10.44 8.04 24.98
N THR A 195 9.57 8.24 25.95
CA THR A 195 9.36 9.58 26.48
C THR A 195 9.38 9.66 27.99
N GLY A 196 9.46 8.52 28.67
CA GLY A 196 9.19 8.47 30.11
C GLY A 196 7.81 9.04 30.45
N GLY A 197 6.83 8.88 29.54
CA GLY A 197 5.47 9.40 29.67
C GLY A 197 5.24 10.86 29.22
N VAL A 198 6.11 11.43 28.38
CA VAL A 198 5.96 12.79 27.80
C VAL A 198 5.71 12.68 26.29
N PRO A 199 4.48 12.72 25.76
CA PRO A 199 4.26 12.46 24.34
C PRO A 199 5.01 13.48 23.44
N VAL A 200 6.21 13.10 22.97
CA VAL A 200 7.05 13.87 22.04
C VAL A 200 6.81 13.42 20.60
N VAL A 201 6.10 12.30 20.41
CA VAL A 201 5.78 11.71 19.10
C VAL A 201 4.27 11.50 18.97
N GLU A 202 3.75 11.69 17.76
CA GLU A 202 2.31 11.68 17.47
C GLU A 202 1.74 10.25 17.27
N SER A 203 2.61 9.28 17.03
CA SER A 203 2.29 7.87 16.84
C SER A 203 3.38 6.98 17.47
N GLY A 204 3.08 5.69 17.64
CA GLY A 204 4.07 4.66 17.97
C GLY A 204 4.75 4.04 16.74
N ARG A 205 4.73 4.70 15.58
CA ARG A 205 5.64 4.33 14.49
C ARG A 205 7.05 4.72 14.87
N TYR A 206 8.02 3.96 14.37
CA TYR A 206 9.43 4.22 14.63
C TYR A 206 9.79 5.64 14.14
N PRO A 207 10.04 6.60 15.05
CA PRO A 207 10.11 8.01 14.70
C PRO A 207 11.36 8.37 13.90
N ASP A 208 11.17 9.26 12.95
CA ASP A 208 12.19 9.86 12.08
C ASP A 208 13.44 10.37 12.81
N LEU A 209 13.27 10.93 14.00
CA LEU A 209 14.37 11.43 14.81
C LEU A 209 15.41 10.34 15.10
N TRP A 210 14.98 9.09 15.29
CA TRP A 210 15.87 7.99 15.67
C TRP A 210 16.64 7.42 14.50
N TYR A 211 16.08 7.47 13.28
CA TYR A 211 16.86 7.24 12.07
C TYR A 211 18.04 8.20 11.93
N ASN A 212 17.95 9.43 12.44
CA ASN A 212 19.08 10.38 12.40
C ASN A 212 20.19 10.03 13.43
N PHE A 213 19.85 9.30 14.50
CA PHE A 213 20.81 8.90 15.53
C PHE A 213 21.38 7.51 15.31
N GLU A 214 20.54 6.56 14.89
CA GLU A 214 20.90 5.16 14.71
C GLU A 214 21.31 4.87 13.27
N GLY A 215 20.71 5.56 12.29
CA GLY A 215 20.85 5.33 10.86
C GLY A 215 19.85 4.30 10.31
N GLN A 216 19.85 4.17 8.99
CA GLN A 216 19.09 3.17 8.25
C GLN A 216 19.91 1.89 8.09
N TYR A 217 19.22 0.76 8.08
CA TYR A 217 19.79 -0.54 7.72
C TYR A 217 19.87 -0.70 6.21
N ASN A 218 18.79 -0.32 5.51
CA ASN A 218 18.72 -0.36 4.06
C ASN A 218 19.09 1.01 3.48
N PRO A 219 20.15 1.12 2.65
CA PRO A 219 20.58 2.41 2.10
C PRO A 219 19.54 3.10 1.21
N ASP A 220 18.66 2.33 0.58
CA ASP A 220 17.58 2.86 -0.28
C ASP A 220 16.22 2.83 0.43
N GLY A 221 16.23 2.57 1.74
CA GLY A 221 15.02 2.34 2.51
C GLY A 221 14.31 3.61 2.94
N ILE A 222 13.00 3.49 3.17
CA ILE A 222 12.17 4.59 3.68
C ILE A 222 11.84 4.38 5.15
N ARG A 223 11.44 5.46 5.82
CA ARG A 223 11.08 5.45 7.24
C ARG A 223 9.67 4.93 7.47
N ALA A 224 9.36 4.57 8.71
CA ALA A 224 8.06 4.00 9.07
C ALA A 224 6.88 4.94 8.76
N GLU A 225 7.02 6.23 9.04
CA GLU A 225 5.97 7.22 8.75
C GLU A 225 5.78 7.39 7.22
N GLU A 226 6.87 7.42 6.45
CA GLU A 226 6.82 7.45 4.98
C GLU A 226 6.12 6.20 4.40
N LEU A 227 6.43 5.00 4.91
CA LEU A 227 5.74 3.77 4.52
C LEU A 227 4.24 3.87 4.77
N PHE A 228 3.84 4.38 5.93
CA PHE A 228 2.42 4.58 6.22
C PHE A 228 1.79 5.55 5.23
N ASN A 229 2.39 6.72 5.04
CA ASN A 229 1.82 7.80 4.25
C ASN A 229 1.74 7.49 2.77
N HIS A 230 2.79 6.87 2.23
CA HIS A 230 2.93 6.70 0.79
C HIS A 230 2.25 5.41 0.31
N PHE A 231 2.12 4.41 1.18
CA PHE A 231 1.62 3.08 0.81
C PHE A 231 0.45 2.59 1.67
N ILE A 232 0.57 2.56 3.00
CA ILE A 232 -0.48 1.96 3.84
C ILE A 232 -1.78 2.79 3.81
N ALA A 233 -1.68 4.10 4.06
CA ALA A 233 -2.81 5.02 4.14
C ALA A 233 -3.48 5.27 2.77
N THR A 234 -2.74 5.13 1.67
CA THR A 234 -3.25 5.35 0.32
C THR A 234 -4.08 4.16 -0.18
N ASN A 235 -3.82 2.96 0.33
CA ASN A 235 -4.46 1.73 -0.12
C ASN A 235 -5.64 1.32 0.76
N ARG A 236 -6.84 1.34 0.17
CA ARG A 236 -8.08 0.93 0.84
C ARG A 236 -8.02 -0.48 1.42
N ASN A 237 -7.34 -1.40 0.74
CA ASN A 237 -7.36 -2.83 1.03
C ASN A 237 -6.68 -3.22 2.34
N ILE A 238 -5.79 -2.36 2.87
CA ILE A 238 -4.93 -2.72 4.00
C ILE A 238 -5.69 -2.46 5.30
N PHE A 239 -5.85 -3.50 6.12
CA PHE A 239 -6.55 -3.43 7.41
C PHE A 239 -5.63 -3.71 8.62
N LEU A 240 -4.51 -4.40 8.39
CA LEU A 240 -3.58 -4.83 9.43
C LEU A 240 -2.14 -4.68 8.93
N VAL A 241 -1.27 -4.13 9.78
CA VAL A 241 0.18 -4.12 9.64
C VAL A 241 0.79 -4.81 10.87
N ASN A 242 1.57 -5.87 10.64
CA ASN A 242 2.35 -6.55 11.67
C ASN A 242 3.82 -6.14 11.59
N ALA A 243 4.45 -6.01 12.75
CA ALA A 243 5.86 -5.63 12.90
C ALA A 243 6.56 -6.40 14.03
N GLY A 244 7.89 -6.45 13.95
CA GLY A 244 8.81 -7.01 14.96
C GLY A 244 9.87 -5.98 15.34
N HIS A 245 11.14 -6.41 15.49
CA HIS A 245 12.34 -5.57 15.70
C HIS A 245 12.48 -4.87 17.06
N PHE A 246 11.39 -4.31 17.60
CA PHE A 246 11.41 -3.66 18.91
C PHE A 246 10.86 -4.61 19.96
N HIS A 247 11.71 -4.93 20.96
CA HIS A 247 11.63 -6.08 21.87
C HIS A 247 10.46 -6.04 22.88
N GLU A 248 9.25 -5.73 22.42
CA GLU A 248 8.07 -5.47 23.22
C GLU A 248 6.79 -5.83 22.45
N GLU A 249 5.65 -5.56 23.08
CA GLU A 249 4.33 -5.65 22.46
C GLU A 249 3.71 -4.26 22.44
N TYR A 250 3.29 -3.80 21.26
CA TYR A 250 2.62 -2.50 21.11
C TYR A 250 1.49 -2.60 20.08
N ARG A 251 0.52 -1.70 20.16
CA ARG A 251 -0.49 -1.56 19.10
C ARG A 251 -1.02 -0.14 19.00
N GLN A 252 -1.40 0.23 17.80
CA GLN A 252 -2.16 1.44 17.53
C GLN A 252 -3.21 1.21 16.43
N THR A 253 -4.06 2.20 16.21
CA THR A 253 -5.00 2.19 15.09
C THR A 253 -5.03 3.56 14.45
N SER A 254 -4.69 3.60 13.17
CA SER A 254 -4.69 4.81 12.34
C SER A 254 -5.87 4.82 11.38
N ILE A 255 -6.13 5.95 10.73
CA ILE A 255 -7.18 6.07 9.71
C ILE A 255 -6.51 6.27 8.35
N ASN A 256 -6.88 5.46 7.36
CA ASN A 256 -6.39 5.61 5.99
C ASN A 256 -7.15 6.71 5.22
N ASN A 257 -6.69 7.03 4.00
CA ASN A 257 -7.26 8.09 3.15
C ASN A 257 -8.66 7.74 2.60
N HIS A 258 -9.21 6.58 2.96
CA HIS A 258 -10.56 6.12 2.65
C HIS A 258 -11.47 6.14 3.89
N GLY A 259 -10.99 6.66 5.03
CA GLY A 259 -11.74 6.72 6.28
C GLY A 259 -11.91 5.36 6.97
N LEU A 260 -11.06 4.38 6.64
CA LEU A 260 -11.07 3.05 7.25
C LEU A 260 -9.97 2.95 8.31
N PRO A 261 -10.20 2.23 9.42
CA PRO A 261 -9.14 1.97 10.39
C PRO A 261 -8.08 1.04 9.81
N VAL A 262 -6.82 1.25 10.18
CA VAL A 262 -5.70 0.33 9.94
C VAL A 262 -5.13 0.00 11.30
N HIS A 263 -5.15 -1.27 11.66
CA HIS A 263 -4.55 -1.74 12.90
C HIS A 263 -3.07 -2.02 12.69
N GLU A 264 -2.24 -1.52 13.57
CA GLU A 264 -0.79 -1.67 13.49
C GLU A 264 -0.34 -2.35 14.78
N VAL A 265 0.28 -3.52 14.68
CA VAL A 265 0.55 -4.42 15.80
C VAL A 265 2.02 -4.84 15.80
N LEU A 266 2.67 -4.63 16.94
CA LEU A 266 4.04 -5.03 17.23
C LEU A 266 4.04 -6.24 18.17
N ALA A 267 4.89 -7.21 17.88
CA ALA A 267 5.29 -8.20 18.86
C ALA A 267 6.74 -8.59 18.61
N ASP A 268 7.54 -8.58 19.66
CA ASP A 268 8.88 -9.17 19.72
C ASP A 268 9.14 -9.57 21.16
N TYR A 269 9.64 -10.79 21.35
CA TYR A 269 9.86 -11.37 22.67
C TYR A 269 11.35 -11.64 22.93
N GLN A 270 12.26 -11.24 22.05
CA GLN A 270 13.63 -11.76 22.03
C GLN A 270 14.46 -11.51 23.30
N ASP A 271 14.10 -10.48 24.09
CA ASP A 271 14.77 -10.15 25.35
C ASP A 271 14.29 -10.97 26.55
N ASP A 272 13.18 -11.71 26.40
CA ASP A 272 12.74 -12.65 27.42
C ASP A 272 13.67 -13.87 27.51
N PRO A 273 13.65 -14.62 28.63
CA PRO A 273 14.55 -15.76 28.81
C PRO A 273 14.53 -16.75 27.65
N ASN A 274 15.70 -17.34 27.35
CA ASN A 274 15.88 -18.27 26.23
C ASN A 274 15.53 -17.67 24.85
N GLY A 275 15.65 -16.35 24.69
CA GLY A 275 15.38 -15.66 23.43
C GLY A 275 13.90 -15.45 23.15
N GLY A 276 13.04 -15.39 24.18
CA GLY A 276 11.60 -15.27 24.01
C GLY A 276 10.75 -16.45 24.50
N ASN A 277 11.36 -17.48 25.09
CA ASN A 277 10.66 -18.69 25.59
C ASN A 277 9.68 -19.34 24.61
N GLY A 278 9.80 -19.11 23.31
CA GLY A 278 8.89 -19.65 22.30
C GLY A 278 7.52 -18.97 22.25
N TYR A 279 7.35 -17.71 22.67
CA TYR A 279 6.09 -17.00 22.45
C TYR A 279 5.80 -16.76 20.95
N LEU A 280 4.54 -16.94 20.57
CA LEU A 280 3.97 -16.63 19.25
C LEU A 280 2.64 -15.87 19.41
N ARG A 281 2.22 -15.15 18.38
CA ARG A 281 0.90 -14.49 18.33
C ARG A 281 -0.13 -15.41 17.72
N ILE A 282 -1.26 -15.57 18.39
CA ILE A 282 -2.48 -16.21 17.87
C ILE A 282 -3.48 -15.11 17.56
N MET A 283 -3.83 -14.96 16.28
CA MET A 283 -4.83 -14.02 15.81
C MET A 283 -6.04 -14.81 15.30
N GLU A 284 -7.11 -14.86 16.09
CA GLU A 284 -8.38 -15.47 15.70
C GLU A 284 -9.24 -14.44 14.96
N PHE A 285 -9.43 -14.66 13.66
CA PHE A 285 -10.29 -13.85 12.79
C PHE A 285 -11.72 -14.37 12.93
N ASP A 286 -12.65 -13.49 13.31
CA ASP A 286 -14.09 -13.75 13.44
C ASP A 286 -14.80 -12.92 12.37
N THR A 287 -14.92 -13.46 11.15
CA THR A 287 -15.40 -12.68 9.98
C THR A 287 -16.87 -12.32 10.07
N ALA A 288 -17.67 -13.11 10.78
CA ALA A 288 -19.08 -12.78 11.08
C ALA A 288 -19.22 -11.79 12.24
N GLY A 289 -18.21 -11.70 13.12
CA GLY A 289 -18.18 -10.81 14.27
C GLY A 289 -17.45 -9.50 14.04
N ASP A 290 -16.95 -9.26 12.83
CA ASP A 290 -16.14 -8.12 12.41
C ASP A 290 -15.00 -7.80 13.39
N ARG A 291 -14.19 -8.82 13.74
CA ARG A 291 -13.08 -8.63 14.67
C ARG A 291 -11.95 -9.65 14.53
N ILE A 292 -10.83 -9.30 15.11
CA ILE A 292 -9.66 -10.17 15.32
C ILE A 292 -9.36 -10.19 16.81
N ASN A 293 -9.35 -11.38 17.43
CA ASN A 293 -8.91 -11.55 18.80
C ASN A 293 -7.44 -11.98 18.81
N VAL A 294 -6.60 -11.21 19.49
CA VAL A 294 -5.15 -11.44 19.54
C VAL A 294 -4.77 -11.95 20.93
N SER A 295 -3.94 -12.98 20.98
CA SER A 295 -3.32 -13.49 22.20
C SER A 295 -1.87 -13.91 21.98
N SER A 296 -1.04 -13.85 23.02
CA SER A 296 0.36 -14.32 22.97
C SER A 296 0.51 -15.61 23.77
N TYR A 297 1.02 -16.67 23.14
CA TYR A 297 1.11 -18.01 23.70
C TYR A 297 2.48 -18.63 23.49
N SER A 298 3.03 -19.29 24.50
CA SER A 298 4.26 -20.09 24.38
C SER A 298 3.95 -21.58 24.38
N PRO A 299 4.20 -22.31 23.26
CA PRO A 299 4.14 -23.76 23.24
C PRO A 299 5.15 -24.43 24.17
N THR A 300 6.29 -23.78 24.42
CA THR A 300 7.37 -24.30 25.28
C THR A 300 6.98 -24.28 26.75
N LEU A 301 6.36 -23.18 27.19
CA LEU A 301 5.93 -23.00 28.58
C LEU A 301 4.50 -23.51 28.81
N ASN A 302 3.73 -23.68 27.73
CA ASN A 302 2.28 -23.91 27.77
C ASN A 302 1.59 -22.83 28.64
N ASP A 303 1.88 -21.57 28.33
CA ASP A 303 1.41 -20.41 29.07
C ASP A 303 1.08 -19.25 28.13
N PHE A 304 0.21 -18.35 28.61
CA PHE A 304 -0.17 -17.13 27.90
C PHE A 304 0.40 -15.92 28.60
N TYR A 305 0.83 -14.93 27.82
CA TYR A 305 0.86 -13.57 28.36
C TYR A 305 -0.56 -13.04 28.47
N THR A 306 -0.82 -12.35 29.58
CA THR A 306 -2.17 -11.89 29.97
C THR A 306 -2.23 -10.38 30.20
N LYS A 307 -1.19 -9.63 29.82
CA LYS A 307 -1.24 -8.17 29.84
C LYS A 307 -2.11 -7.67 28.69
N ASP A 308 -2.48 -6.38 28.73
CA ASP A 308 -3.36 -5.78 27.73
C ASP A 308 -2.74 -5.79 26.33
N GLU A 309 -1.43 -5.59 26.24
CA GLU A 309 -0.64 -5.64 25.01
C GLU A 309 -0.56 -7.07 24.45
N SER A 310 -0.77 -8.09 25.29
CA SER A 310 -0.70 -9.50 24.93
C SER A 310 -2.06 -10.10 24.60
N GLN A 311 -3.17 -9.52 25.08
CA GLN A 311 -4.53 -10.01 24.88
C GLN A 311 -5.53 -8.88 24.59
N PHE A 312 -5.98 -8.77 23.35
CA PHE A 312 -6.87 -7.68 22.93
C PHE A 312 -7.74 -8.07 21.73
N SER A 313 -8.69 -7.21 21.36
CA SER A 313 -9.52 -7.36 20.17
C SER A 313 -9.40 -6.13 19.27
N LEU A 314 -9.35 -6.37 17.96
CA LEU A 314 -9.36 -5.36 16.91
C LEU A 314 -10.69 -5.45 16.15
N ASN A 315 -11.35 -4.33 15.88
CA ASN A 315 -12.63 -4.32 15.14
C ASN A 315 -12.35 -4.18 13.64
N VAL A 316 -12.72 -5.17 12.84
CA VAL A 316 -12.45 -5.22 11.41
C VAL A 316 -13.67 -5.71 10.65
N ASP A 317 -14.35 -4.81 9.96
CA ASP A 317 -15.35 -5.16 8.94
C ASP A 317 -14.61 -5.45 7.62
N PHE A 318 -14.32 -6.72 7.37
CA PHE A 318 -13.49 -7.17 6.25
C PHE A 318 -14.06 -6.77 4.89
N ASP A 319 -15.38 -6.65 4.76
CA ASP A 319 -16.01 -6.30 3.48
C ASP A 319 -15.74 -4.84 3.09
N ARG A 320 -15.52 -3.94 4.06
CA ARG A 320 -15.19 -2.53 3.78
C ARG A 320 -13.83 -2.34 3.11
N TYR A 321 -12.91 -3.28 3.31
CA TYR A 321 -11.56 -3.26 2.72
C TYR A 321 -11.54 -3.82 1.29
N LYS A 322 -12.66 -4.34 0.80
CA LYS A 322 -12.81 -4.68 -0.60
C LYS A 322 -13.29 -3.45 -1.36
N ALA A 323 -12.79 -3.28 -2.58
CA ALA A 323 -13.35 -2.35 -3.55
C ALA A 323 -14.11 -3.19 -4.61
N PRO A 324 -15.41 -3.48 -4.40
CA PRO A 324 -16.18 -4.36 -5.28
C PRO A 324 -16.55 -3.67 -6.61
N ASN A 325 -16.56 -2.34 -6.64
CA ASN A 325 -16.75 -1.61 -7.87
C ASN A 325 -15.48 -1.68 -8.73
N PRO A 326 -15.62 -1.81 -10.06
CA PRO A 326 -14.50 -1.67 -10.98
C PRO A 326 -13.67 -0.43 -10.65
N THR A 327 -12.39 -0.65 -10.39
CA THR A 327 -11.43 0.41 -10.09
C THR A 327 -10.27 0.29 -11.07
N VAL A 328 -9.84 1.41 -11.62
CA VAL A 328 -8.63 1.53 -12.43
C VAL A 328 -7.64 2.48 -11.76
N TYR A 329 -6.36 2.22 -11.96
CA TYR A 329 -5.27 2.98 -11.36
C TYR A 329 -4.27 3.36 -12.45
N PHE A 330 -4.00 4.65 -12.56
CA PHE A 330 -3.11 5.21 -13.57
C PHE A 330 -1.92 5.87 -12.88
N GLN A 331 -0.72 5.35 -13.11
CA GLN A 331 0.54 5.97 -12.64
C GLN A 331 1.67 5.50 -13.54
N ASN A 332 2.46 6.45 -14.04
CA ASN A 332 3.52 6.19 -15.00
C ASN A 332 4.55 5.19 -14.42
N GLY A 333 4.66 3.99 -14.97
CA GLY A 333 5.56 2.92 -14.49
C GLY A 333 4.92 1.86 -13.59
N VAL A 334 3.65 2.03 -13.19
CA VAL A 334 2.91 1.03 -12.40
C VAL A 334 1.96 0.24 -13.31
N SER A 335 1.96 -1.09 -13.15
CA SER A 335 1.09 -2.01 -13.93
C SER A 335 1.15 -1.81 -15.45
N GLY A 336 2.29 -1.31 -15.98
CA GLY A 336 2.51 -1.08 -17.41
C GLY A 336 1.90 0.20 -17.98
N TYR A 337 1.29 1.07 -17.16
CA TYR A 337 0.77 2.35 -17.62
C TYR A 337 1.92 3.34 -17.87
N SER A 338 1.91 4.04 -19.01
CA SER A 338 2.98 4.96 -19.41
C SER A 338 2.48 6.23 -20.12
N TYR A 339 1.28 6.70 -19.77
CA TYR A 339 0.56 7.75 -20.53
C TYR A 339 0.24 8.97 -19.65
N THR A 340 0.99 9.19 -18.57
CA THR A 340 0.94 10.50 -17.90
C THR A 340 1.62 11.52 -18.81
N GLN A 341 1.03 12.70 -18.92
CA GLN A 341 1.59 13.88 -19.57
C GLN A 341 1.59 14.97 -18.53
N ASP A 342 2.75 15.56 -18.25
CA ASP A 342 2.84 16.73 -17.40
C ASP A 342 3.97 17.67 -17.83
N THR A 343 3.76 18.95 -17.53
CA THR A 343 4.76 19.99 -17.75
C THR A 343 4.38 21.22 -16.93
N TRP A 344 5.26 22.18 -16.84
CA TRP A 344 4.94 23.49 -16.29
C TRP A 344 5.39 24.59 -17.26
N ILE A 345 4.75 25.75 -17.17
CA ILE A 345 5.05 26.91 -18.02
C ILE A 345 5.42 28.11 -17.15
N ASN A 346 6.39 28.89 -17.62
CA ASN A 346 7.06 29.90 -16.81
C ASN A 346 7.02 31.29 -17.47
N GLU A 347 6.44 32.29 -16.81
CA GLU A 347 6.43 33.67 -17.29
C GLU A 347 7.85 34.27 -17.38
N ALA A 348 8.76 33.83 -16.52
CA ALA A 348 10.12 34.32 -16.50
C ALA A 348 10.96 33.84 -17.69
N SER A 349 10.65 32.64 -18.18
CA SER A 349 11.37 31.93 -19.24
C SER A 349 10.39 31.50 -20.34
N LYS A 350 9.81 32.49 -21.04
CA LYS A 350 8.57 32.29 -21.81
C LYS A 350 8.62 31.31 -22.98
N ASP A 351 9.80 31.01 -23.48
CA ASP A 351 10.02 30.11 -24.63
C ASP A 351 10.69 28.79 -24.23
N THR A 352 10.88 28.55 -22.93
CA THR A 352 11.46 27.31 -22.41
C THR A 352 10.37 26.27 -22.23
N SER A 353 10.66 25.04 -22.65
CA SER A 353 9.87 23.83 -22.34
C SER A 353 10.56 23.07 -21.21
N TYR A 354 9.73 22.41 -20.40
CA TYR A 354 10.12 21.65 -19.22
C TYR A 354 9.57 20.20 -19.28
N ASP A 355 9.45 19.65 -20.48
CA ASP A 355 8.91 18.30 -20.77
C ASP A 355 9.67 17.16 -20.09
N SER A 356 10.96 17.35 -19.83
CA SER A 356 11.85 16.34 -19.24
C SER A 356 12.22 16.60 -17.78
N ASP A 357 11.64 17.63 -17.17
CA ASP A 357 11.93 17.99 -15.78
C ASP A 357 11.30 16.96 -14.85
N ALA A 358 12.04 16.51 -13.83
CA ALA A 358 11.53 15.59 -12.80
C ALA A 358 10.57 16.27 -11.79
N THR A 359 10.32 17.57 -11.97
CA THR A 359 9.57 18.43 -11.05
C THR A 359 8.70 19.43 -11.81
N LEU A 360 7.52 19.69 -11.27
CA LEU A 360 6.55 20.65 -11.79
C LEU A 360 6.42 21.81 -10.80
N ILE A 361 6.69 23.03 -11.27
CA ILE A 361 6.68 24.22 -10.41
C ILE A 361 5.33 24.92 -10.51
N ILE A 362 4.74 25.23 -9.36
CA ILE A 362 3.51 26.04 -9.24
C ILE A 362 3.81 27.19 -8.31
N ASP A 363 3.89 28.39 -8.87
CA ASP A 363 4.48 29.54 -8.16
C ASP A 363 3.84 30.83 -8.68
N ASP A 364 3.49 31.76 -7.81
CA ASP A 364 3.01 33.07 -8.22
C ASP A 364 4.15 34.05 -8.58
N ASP A 365 5.38 33.80 -8.11
CA ASP A 365 6.62 34.48 -8.53
C ASP A 365 7.90 33.62 -8.55
N THR A 366 8.08 32.91 -9.66
CA THR A 366 9.28 32.12 -10.02
C THR A 366 10.61 32.89 -10.02
N THR A 367 10.60 34.22 -9.94
CA THR A 367 11.82 35.03 -9.90
C THR A 367 12.12 35.65 -8.53
N ASN A 368 11.26 35.46 -7.54
CA ASN A 368 11.37 36.06 -6.21
C ASN A 368 11.63 37.58 -6.28
N SER A 369 10.88 38.27 -7.15
CA SER A 369 11.01 39.67 -7.50
C SER A 369 9.97 40.54 -6.78
N TRP A 370 10.46 41.32 -5.83
CA TRP A 370 9.69 42.33 -5.08
C TRP A 370 8.89 43.37 -5.90
N LEU A 371 9.10 43.44 -7.22
CA LEU A 371 8.46 44.41 -8.11
C LEU A 371 7.50 43.77 -9.11
N ARG A 372 7.55 42.45 -9.32
CA ARG A 372 6.81 41.75 -10.37
C ARG A 372 6.65 40.26 -10.05
N ASP A 373 5.40 39.84 -9.95
CA ASP A 373 5.08 38.43 -9.75
C ASP A 373 5.14 37.71 -11.12
N ARG A 374 6.13 36.83 -11.33
CA ARG A 374 6.25 36.01 -12.55
C ARG A 374 5.78 34.59 -12.33
N SER A 375 4.61 34.25 -12.84
CA SER A 375 3.96 32.98 -12.50
C SER A 375 4.57 31.74 -13.21
N GLY A 376 4.62 30.64 -12.45
CA GLY A 376 4.74 29.26 -12.91
C GLY A 376 3.40 28.54 -12.79
N GLN A 377 2.99 27.83 -13.85
CA GLN A 377 1.71 27.10 -13.90
C GLN A 377 1.96 25.67 -14.34
N THR A 378 1.36 24.70 -13.64
CA THR A 378 1.51 23.28 -13.96
C THR A 378 0.31 22.76 -14.76
N LEU A 379 0.59 21.86 -15.70
CA LEU A 379 -0.37 21.13 -16.52
C LEU A 379 -0.16 19.63 -16.31
N LEU A 380 -1.24 18.88 -16.09
CA LEU A 380 -1.21 17.43 -15.87
C LEU A 380 -2.38 16.75 -16.58
N ARG A 381 -2.11 15.67 -17.30
CA ARG A 381 -3.11 14.86 -18.00
C ARG A 381 -2.75 13.39 -17.94
N PHE A 382 -3.77 12.54 -17.78
CA PHE A 382 -3.64 11.09 -17.94
C PHE A 382 -4.27 10.70 -19.27
N ASP A 383 -3.43 10.35 -20.25
CA ASP A 383 -3.88 9.90 -21.56
C ASP A 383 -4.30 8.42 -21.54
N ASP A 384 -5.07 8.02 -22.55
CA ASP A 384 -5.52 6.65 -22.74
C ASP A 384 -6.35 6.04 -21.57
N ILE A 385 -7.00 6.89 -20.77
CA ILE A 385 -7.80 6.48 -19.60
C ILE A 385 -9.24 6.06 -19.93
N ILE A 386 -9.81 6.51 -21.05
CA ILE A 386 -11.16 6.16 -21.51
C ILE A 386 -11.06 5.15 -22.66
N GLY A 387 -11.84 4.07 -22.63
CA GLY A 387 -11.85 3.03 -23.65
C GLY A 387 -13.20 2.32 -23.81
N ASP A 388 -13.24 1.29 -24.64
CA ASP A 388 -14.42 0.46 -24.91
C ASP A 388 -14.66 -0.65 -23.87
N GLY A 389 -14.08 -0.50 -22.67
CA GLY A 389 -14.11 -1.49 -21.60
C GLY A 389 -12.97 -2.53 -21.66
N ALA A 390 -11.92 -2.26 -22.43
CA ALA A 390 -10.64 -2.97 -22.32
C ALA A 390 -10.08 -2.91 -20.88
N GLU A 391 -9.36 -3.96 -20.49
CA GLU A 391 -8.75 -4.09 -19.17
C GLU A 391 -7.84 -2.87 -18.87
N GLY A 392 -8.02 -2.27 -17.70
CA GLY A 392 -7.25 -1.09 -17.27
C GLY A 392 -7.78 0.27 -17.73
N LYS A 393 -8.91 0.35 -18.44
CA LYS A 393 -9.53 1.64 -18.86
C LYS A 393 -10.94 1.83 -18.31
N ILE A 394 -11.36 3.09 -18.25
CA ILE A 394 -12.72 3.48 -17.89
C ILE A 394 -13.60 3.35 -19.14
N PRO A 395 -14.72 2.60 -19.09
CA PRO A 395 -15.65 2.52 -20.20
C PRO A 395 -16.25 3.89 -20.56
N LEU A 396 -16.35 4.19 -21.85
CA LEU A 396 -17.13 5.35 -22.32
C LEU A 396 -18.58 5.26 -21.80
N GLY A 397 -19.05 6.34 -21.19
CA GLY A 397 -20.36 6.45 -20.55
C GLY A 397 -20.45 5.76 -19.19
N ALA A 398 -19.34 5.37 -18.56
CA ALA A 398 -19.35 4.91 -17.16
C ALA A 398 -19.79 6.03 -16.20
N THR A 399 -20.39 5.64 -15.08
CA THR A 399 -20.68 6.56 -13.98
C THR A 399 -19.55 6.48 -12.98
N ILE A 400 -18.82 7.59 -12.83
CA ILE A 400 -17.72 7.73 -11.89
C ILE A 400 -18.29 7.91 -10.49
N THR A 401 -17.91 7.03 -9.57
CA THR A 401 -18.34 7.12 -8.16
C THR A 401 -17.29 7.85 -7.33
N ARG A 402 -16.02 7.75 -7.71
CA ARG A 402 -14.89 8.44 -7.09
C ARG A 402 -13.72 8.50 -8.07
N ALA A 403 -13.05 9.64 -8.16
CA ALA A 403 -11.72 9.75 -8.76
C ALA A 403 -10.80 10.56 -7.85
N ASN A 404 -9.70 9.96 -7.41
CA ASN A 404 -8.74 10.57 -6.50
C ASN A 404 -7.40 10.77 -7.20
N LEU A 405 -7.01 12.02 -7.38
CA LEU A 405 -5.70 12.43 -7.84
C LEU A 405 -4.76 12.52 -6.64
N LYS A 406 -3.66 11.76 -6.68
CA LYS A 406 -2.56 11.85 -5.72
C LYS A 406 -1.40 12.61 -6.36
N LEU A 407 -0.97 13.67 -5.69
CA LEU A 407 0.24 14.44 -6.02
C LEU A 407 1.21 14.37 -4.86
N THR A 408 2.50 14.27 -5.14
CA THR A 408 3.56 14.28 -4.12
C THR A 408 4.39 15.55 -4.26
N LEU A 409 4.54 16.28 -3.17
CA LEU A 409 5.42 17.43 -3.02
C LEU A 409 6.85 16.96 -2.86
N LYS A 410 7.74 17.57 -3.65
CA LYS A 410 9.18 17.42 -3.47
C LYS A 410 9.70 18.46 -2.48
N GLU A 411 9.34 19.72 -2.70
CA GLU A 411 9.73 20.85 -1.87
C GLU A 411 8.53 21.79 -1.75
N ASP A 412 8.32 22.28 -0.53
CA ASP A 412 7.46 23.43 -0.26
C ASP A 412 8.36 24.66 -0.33
N ILE A 413 8.15 25.50 -1.35
CA ILE A 413 8.96 26.69 -1.62
C ILE A 413 8.22 27.88 -1.00
N ASP A 414 8.01 27.84 0.31
CA ASP A 414 7.20 28.85 1.00
C ASP A 414 7.96 29.63 2.08
N ASN A 415 7.58 30.90 2.18
CA ASN A 415 7.82 31.79 3.30
C ASN A 415 6.99 31.33 4.51
N PRO A 416 7.58 31.16 5.72
CA PRO A 416 6.89 30.64 6.91
C PRO A 416 5.76 31.55 7.47
N LEU A 417 5.39 32.61 6.75
CA LEU A 417 4.40 33.61 7.15
C LEU A 417 3.13 33.61 6.29
N ALA A 418 3.07 32.79 5.25
CA ALA A 418 1.92 32.66 4.37
C ALA A 418 1.72 31.20 3.96
N ASN A 419 0.52 30.86 3.50
CA ASN A 419 0.11 29.49 3.20
C ASN A 419 -0.90 29.51 2.05
N PRO A 420 -0.42 29.62 0.80
CA PRO A 420 -1.28 29.76 -0.37
C PRO A 420 -2.10 28.49 -0.62
N ASP A 421 -3.29 28.69 -1.20
CA ASP A 421 -4.05 27.61 -1.80
C ASP A 421 -3.65 27.42 -3.28
N PHE A 422 -3.50 26.16 -3.70
CA PHE A 422 -3.25 25.76 -5.08
C PHE A 422 -4.55 25.32 -5.73
N SER A 423 -5.00 26.10 -6.69
CA SER A 423 -6.27 25.89 -7.39
C SER A 423 -6.11 24.93 -8.57
N ILE A 424 -7.02 23.97 -8.67
CA ILE A 424 -7.06 23.00 -9.78
C ILE A 424 -8.21 23.35 -10.73
N TYR A 425 -7.90 23.48 -12.01
CA TYR A 425 -8.87 23.84 -13.05
C TYR A 425 -8.93 22.83 -14.18
N TYR A 426 -10.09 22.73 -14.82
CA TYR A 426 -10.24 22.06 -16.10
C TYR A 426 -9.53 22.81 -17.21
N VAL A 427 -8.63 22.15 -17.94
CA VAL A 427 -8.05 22.74 -19.13
C VAL A 427 -9.02 22.59 -20.30
N THR A 428 -9.27 23.68 -21.04
CA THR A 428 -10.23 23.69 -22.16
C THR A 428 -9.58 23.78 -23.53
N ARG A 429 -8.24 23.85 -23.58
CA ARG A 429 -7.44 23.92 -24.81
C ARG A 429 -6.41 22.81 -24.88
N ALA A 430 -6.04 22.44 -26.10
CA ALA A 430 -4.98 21.48 -26.33
C ALA A 430 -3.62 22.04 -25.88
N TRP A 431 -2.79 21.14 -25.33
CA TRP A 431 -1.39 21.34 -24.99
C TRP A 431 -0.67 19.98 -25.08
N ASP A 432 0.65 20.03 -25.18
CA ASP A 432 1.58 18.90 -25.11
C ASP A 432 2.75 19.23 -24.17
N GLU A 433 3.58 18.25 -23.82
CA GLU A 433 4.70 18.44 -22.88
C GLU A 433 5.70 19.51 -23.34
N SER A 434 5.80 19.76 -24.65
CA SER A 434 6.67 20.80 -25.20
C SER A 434 6.10 22.22 -25.08
N SER A 435 4.90 22.36 -24.52
CA SER A 435 4.23 23.65 -24.36
C SER A 435 5.05 24.60 -23.51
N THR A 436 5.10 25.85 -23.95
CA THR A 436 5.76 26.97 -23.27
C THR A 436 4.73 28.06 -22.96
N TRP A 437 5.09 28.99 -22.08
CA TRP A 437 4.28 30.17 -21.78
C TRP A 437 3.81 30.91 -23.04
N ASN A 438 4.72 31.18 -23.99
CA ASN A 438 4.37 31.88 -25.23
C ASN A 438 3.54 31.00 -26.19
N SER A 439 3.73 29.67 -26.19
CA SER A 439 2.92 28.76 -27.02
C SER A 439 1.46 28.70 -26.57
N LEU A 440 1.20 29.00 -25.30
CA LEU A 440 -0.12 29.08 -24.69
C LEU A 440 -0.59 30.54 -24.56
N ASP A 441 -0.19 31.41 -25.49
CA ASP A 441 -0.65 32.80 -25.60
C ASP A 441 -0.38 33.67 -24.36
N ASN A 442 0.82 33.50 -23.78
CA ASN A 442 1.31 34.07 -22.52
C ASN A 442 0.88 33.32 -21.26
N GLY A 443 0.69 32.01 -21.32
CA GLY A 443 0.25 31.19 -20.20
C GLY A 443 -1.27 31.12 -20.10
N LEU A 444 -1.77 30.39 -19.10
CA LEU A 444 -3.20 30.23 -18.86
C LEU A 444 -3.73 31.48 -18.15
N ASN A 445 -4.44 32.36 -18.86
CA ASN A 445 -4.79 33.69 -18.33
C ASN A 445 -6.25 34.10 -18.46
N ASN A 446 -7.07 33.27 -19.08
CA ASN A 446 -8.45 33.64 -19.35
C ASN A 446 -9.36 32.41 -19.33
N ALA A 447 -10.66 32.65 -19.17
CA ALA A 447 -11.69 31.61 -19.08
C ALA A 447 -11.83 30.75 -20.36
N SER A 448 -11.05 31.02 -21.42
CA SER A 448 -10.95 30.13 -22.58
C SER A 448 -9.81 29.11 -22.48
N ASP A 449 -8.87 29.30 -21.57
CA ASP A 449 -7.73 28.40 -21.34
C ASP A 449 -8.07 27.34 -20.27
N TYR A 450 -8.86 27.73 -19.27
CA TYR A 450 -9.41 26.85 -18.25
C TYR A 450 -10.78 27.33 -17.77
N ASP A 451 -11.61 26.40 -17.29
CA ASP A 451 -13.01 26.65 -16.91
C ASP A 451 -13.21 26.63 -15.38
N GLU A 452 -13.92 25.63 -14.87
CA GLU A 452 -14.38 25.55 -13.48
C GLU A 452 -13.27 25.11 -12.51
N LEU A 453 -13.26 25.71 -11.32
CA LEU A 453 -12.44 25.29 -10.19
C LEU A 453 -12.95 23.95 -9.68
N ILE A 454 -12.08 22.95 -9.60
CA ILE A 454 -12.42 21.61 -9.11
C ILE A 454 -12.40 21.60 -7.59
N ASN A 455 -11.19 21.57 -7.02
CA ASN A 455 -10.94 21.57 -5.59
C ASN A 455 -9.54 22.16 -5.38
N PRO A 456 -9.39 23.27 -4.64
CA PRO A 456 -8.09 23.74 -4.24
C PRO A 456 -7.50 22.84 -3.15
N PHE A 457 -6.18 22.88 -3.01
CA PHE A 457 -5.49 22.26 -1.88
C PHE A 457 -4.45 23.25 -1.32
N SER A 458 -4.25 23.22 -0.01
CA SER A 458 -3.27 24.08 0.67
C SER A 458 -1.83 23.65 0.32
N GLY A 459 -0.93 24.63 0.20
CA GLY A 459 0.51 24.42 0.47
C GLY A 459 0.70 23.82 1.87
N ASP A 460 1.79 23.09 2.10
CA ASP A 460 2.05 22.53 3.43
C ASP A 460 3.29 23.18 4.01
N ASN A 461 3.06 24.28 4.73
CA ASN A 461 4.07 24.98 5.51
C ASN A 461 4.64 24.16 6.68
N ASN A 462 4.26 22.90 6.83
CA ASN A 462 4.86 21.97 7.75
C ASN A 462 5.92 21.12 7.01
N PRO A 463 7.23 21.39 7.16
CA PRO A 463 8.27 20.49 6.65
C PRO A 463 8.25 19.10 7.32
N SER A 464 7.39 18.89 8.32
CA SER A 464 7.12 17.61 8.97
C SER A 464 5.72 17.04 8.64
N GLY A 465 4.97 17.69 7.74
CA GLY A 465 3.63 17.30 7.33
C GLY A 465 3.63 16.31 6.17
N TYR A 466 2.44 15.89 5.76
CA TYR A 466 2.29 14.94 4.67
C TYR A 466 2.61 15.62 3.33
N ASN A 467 3.72 15.24 2.70
CA ASN A 467 4.10 15.66 1.34
C ASN A 467 3.15 15.10 0.25
N ILE A 468 1.95 14.64 0.59
CA ILE A 468 0.97 14.09 -0.35
C ILE A 468 -0.30 14.95 -0.35
N ARG A 469 -0.86 15.16 -1.53
CA ARG A 469 -2.19 15.76 -1.74
C ARG A 469 -3.10 14.75 -2.41
N ASN A 470 -4.25 14.49 -1.79
CA ASN A 470 -5.32 13.68 -2.35
C ASN A 470 -6.47 14.62 -2.73
N ILE A 471 -6.72 14.77 -4.02
CA ILE A 471 -7.73 15.67 -4.56
C ILE A 471 -8.83 14.85 -5.22
N ASP A 472 -10.08 15.13 -4.86
CA ASP A 472 -11.24 14.62 -5.59
C ASP A 472 -11.36 15.33 -6.95
N VAL A 473 -11.20 14.56 -8.03
CA VAL A 473 -11.33 14.99 -9.43
C VAL A 473 -12.44 14.21 -10.14
N SER A 474 -13.42 13.68 -9.39
CA SER A 474 -14.50 12.83 -9.90
C SER A 474 -15.27 13.48 -11.04
N GLU A 475 -15.55 14.78 -10.93
CA GLU A 475 -16.27 15.52 -11.97
C GLU A 475 -15.46 15.61 -13.29
N ALA A 476 -14.13 15.75 -13.20
CA ALA A 476 -13.24 15.74 -14.37
C ALA A 476 -13.36 14.46 -15.15
N VAL A 477 -13.17 13.36 -14.44
CA VAL A 477 -13.19 12.03 -15.03
C VAL A 477 -14.58 11.71 -15.55
N GLN A 478 -15.64 12.22 -14.91
CA GLN A 478 -17.01 12.05 -15.40
C GLN A 478 -17.25 12.79 -16.73
N ARG A 479 -16.71 14.01 -16.91
CA ARG A 479 -16.78 14.74 -18.20
C ARG A 479 -16.07 13.95 -19.31
N TRP A 480 -14.87 13.44 -19.05
CA TRP A 480 -14.13 12.61 -20.02
C TRP A 480 -14.84 11.29 -20.33
N ALA A 481 -15.40 10.63 -19.31
CA ALA A 481 -16.22 9.43 -19.50
C ALA A 481 -17.49 9.72 -20.32
N ASN A 482 -18.04 10.94 -20.25
CA ASN A 482 -19.17 11.38 -21.09
C ASN A 482 -18.78 11.69 -22.55
N GLY A 483 -17.49 11.61 -22.90
CA GLY A 483 -16.98 11.82 -24.24
C GLY A 483 -16.47 13.24 -24.51
N GLU A 484 -16.31 14.08 -23.49
CA GLU A 484 -15.58 15.33 -23.64
C GLU A 484 -14.09 15.08 -23.90
N ALA A 485 -13.44 16.00 -24.61
CA ALA A 485 -12.01 15.92 -24.85
C ALA A 485 -11.25 16.03 -23.52
N ASN A 486 -10.34 15.09 -23.27
CA ASN A 486 -9.43 15.19 -22.15
C ASN A 486 -8.25 16.10 -22.53
N TYR A 487 -8.24 17.32 -22.00
CA TYR A 487 -7.06 18.19 -22.02
C TYR A 487 -6.40 18.28 -20.64
N GLY A 488 -6.81 17.46 -19.67
CA GLY A 488 -6.20 17.42 -18.35
C GLY A 488 -6.59 18.59 -17.44
N LEU A 489 -5.71 18.85 -16.50
CA LEU A 489 -5.88 19.75 -15.36
C LEU A 489 -4.76 20.78 -15.34
N ALA A 490 -5.08 21.99 -14.92
CA ALA A 490 -4.10 23.02 -14.60
C ALA A 490 -4.05 23.23 -13.09
N ILE A 491 -2.85 23.37 -12.54
CA ILE A 491 -2.64 23.71 -11.12
C ILE A 491 -1.97 25.07 -11.07
N ILE A 492 -2.60 26.01 -10.38
CA ILE A 492 -2.22 27.42 -10.36
C ILE A 492 -2.22 27.90 -8.91
N SER A 493 -1.14 28.58 -8.50
CA SER A 493 -1.01 29.16 -7.16
C SER A 493 -2.02 30.30 -6.95
N GLU A 494 -2.52 30.45 -5.72
CA GLU A 494 -3.17 31.66 -5.26
C GLU A 494 -2.19 32.84 -5.36
N LYS A 495 -2.65 33.97 -5.90
CA LYS A 495 -1.80 35.16 -6.01
C LYS A 495 -1.81 35.95 -4.72
N ILE A 496 -0.68 36.01 -4.02
CA ILE A 496 -0.52 36.74 -2.76
C ILE A 496 0.44 37.91 -2.95
N SER A 497 -0.06 39.14 -2.78
CA SER A 497 0.75 40.35 -3.02
C SER A 497 1.96 40.45 -2.07
N GLY A 498 3.17 40.50 -2.65
CA GLY A 498 4.42 40.73 -1.93
C GLY A 498 4.93 39.50 -1.16
N ASN A 499 4.52 38.32 -1.63
CA ASN A 499 4.83 37.02 -1.07
C ASN A 499 5.27 36.13 -2.24
N ASP A 500 6.34 35.36 -2.02
CA ASP A 500 7.04 34.61 -3.07
C ASP A 500 6.84 33.11 -2.74
N ASP A 501 5.61 32.60 -2.90
CA ASP A 501 5.20 31.29 -2.37
C ASP A 501 4.77 30.33 -3.50
N GLY A 502 5.30 29.10 -3.45
CA GLY A 502 5.10 28.09 -4.48
C GLY A 502 5.45 26.68 -4.00
N ILE A 503 5.10 25.69 -4.83
CA ILE A 503 5.41 24.29 -4.57
C ILE A 503 6.08 23.63 -5.75
N ASP A 504 6.94 22.67 -5.44
CA ASP A 504 7.48 21.71 -6.39
C ASP A 504 6.76 20.38 -6.22
N LEU A 505 6.08 19.92 -7.26
CA LEU A 505 5.54 18.56 -7.34
C LEU A 505 6.50 17.64 -8.08
N TYR A 506 6.51 16.36 -7.75
CA TYR A 506 7.13 15.37 -8.62
C TYR A 506 6.34 15.20 -9.91
N SER A 507 7.06 15.12 -11.03
CA SER A 507 6.50 14.89 -12.36
C SER A 507 6.42 13.40 -12.71
N SER A 508 5.96 13.09 -13.92
CA SER A 508 5.97 11.76 -14.51
C SER A 508 7.39 11.18 -14.73
N GLU A 509 8.40 12.05 -14.80
CA GLU A 509 9.82 11.79 -15.07
C GLU A 509 10.62 11.57 -13.78
N ALA A 510 10.00 11.76 -12.61
CA ALA A 510 10.63 11.48 -11.32
C ALA A 510 11.24 10.07 -11.30
N GLU A 511 12.47 9.95 -10.78
CA GLU A 511 13.18 8.68 -10.67
C GLU A 511 12.36 7.66 -9.87
N GLU A 512 11.79 8.12 -8.75
CA GLU A 512 10.97 7.30 -7.88
C GLU A 512 9.52 7.20 -8.39
N ILE A 513 9.17 6.00 -8.87
CA ILE A 513 7.85 5.71 -9.43
C ILE A 513 6.73 6.04 -8.42
N MET A 514 6.95 5.80 -7.12
CA MET A 514 5.94 6.02 -6.08
C MET A 514 5.52 7.49 -5.92
N PHE A 515 6.39 8.44 -6.27
CA PHE A 515 6.14 9.88 -6.16
C PHE A 515 5.47 10.50 -7.38
N ARG A 516 5.49 9.79 -8.52
CA ARG A 516 4.86 10.27 -9.75
C ARG A 516 3.36 10.48 -9.54
N PRO A 517 2.73 11.46 -10.22
CA PRO A 517 1.30 11.67 -10.15
C PRO A 517 0.50 10.40 -10.45
N SER A 518 -0.54 10.14 -9.67
CA SER A 518 -1.41 8.98 -9.88
C SER A 518 -2.89 9.30 -9.79
N LEU A 519 -3.70 8.63 -10.59
CA LEU A 519 -5.14 8.77 -10.61
C LEU A 519 -5.80 7.41 -10.34
N GLU A 520 -6.55 7.33 -9.25
CA GLU A 520 -7.40 6.18 -8.91
C GLU A 520 -8.84 6.52 -9.28
N VAL A 521 -9.52 5.65 -10.04
CA VAL A 521 -10.91 5.87 -10.46
C VAL A 521 -11.77 4.64 -10.18
N GLU A 522 -12.78 4.83 -9.35
CA GLU A 522 -13.86 3.88 -9.09
C GLU A 522 -15.08 4.25 -9.94
N TYR A 523 -15.69 3.26 -10.60
CA TYR A 523 -16.83 3.50 -11.47
C TYR A 523 -17.83 2.34 -11.47
N THR A 524 -19.04 2.64 -11.95
CA THR A 524 -20.05 1.64 -12.29
C THR A 524 -20.29 1.66 -13.80
N SER A 525 -20.41 0.47 -14.40
CA SER A 525 -20.71 0.36 -15.84
C SER A 525 -22.23 0.41 -16.06
N ASN A 526 -22.67 1.18 -17.05
CA ASN A 526 -24.08 1.25 -17.45
C ASN A 526 -24.61 -0.03 -18.15
N ASN A 527 -23.84 -1.12 -18.13
CA ASN A 527 -24.11 -2.36 -18.87
C ASN A 527 -25.15 -3.29 -18.22
N SER A 528 -25.90 -2.84 -17.23
CA SER A 528 -27.04 -3.58 -16.69
C SER A 528 -28.29 -3.53 -17.58
N SER A 529 -28.30 -2.75 -18.67
CA SER A 529 -29.44 -2.69 -19.61
C SER A 529 -29.17 -3.27 -21.00
N SER A 530 -27.91 -3.30 -21.47
CA SER A 530 -27.53 -3.77 -22.80
C SER A 530 -27.34 -5.29 -22.88
N ALA A 531 -26.85 -5.94 -21.82
CA ALA A 531 -26.71 -7.40 -21.77
C ALA A 531 -28.09 -8.12 -21.65
N ILE A 532 -29.03 -7.52 -20.91
CA ILE A 532 -30.40 -8.04 -20.77
C ILE A 532 -31.19 -7.78 -22.07
N ALA A 533 -31.02 -6.63 -22.72
CA ALA A 533 -31.65 -6.36 -24.02
C ALA A 533 -31.09 -7.25 -25.15
N ALA A 534 -29.80 -7.57 -25.14
CA ALA A 534 -29.20 -8.51 -26.10
C ALA A 534 -29.67 -9.96 -25.88
N ALA A 535 -29.85 -10.39 -24.62
CA ALA A 535 -30.44 -11.69 -24.29
C ALA A 535 -31.94 -11.80 -24.61
N LEU A 536 -32.68 -10.68 -24.52
CA LEU A 536 -34.10 -10.61 -24.91
C LEU A 536 -34.31 -10.50 -26.43
N ASN A 537 -33.36 -9.90 -27.17
CA ASN A 537 -33.40 -9.84 -28.64
C ASN A 537 -32.88 -11.13 -29.31
N SER A 538 -32.01 -11.90 -28.66
CA SER A 538 -31.59 -13.22 -29.18
C SER A 538 -32.66 -14.30 -28.97
N SER A 539 -33.51 -14.17 -27.94
CA SER A 539 -34.62 -15.10 -27.67
C SER A 539 -35.88 -14.83 -28.50
N THR A 540 -36.06 -13.63 -29.05
CA THR A 540 -37.16 -13.31 -29.98
C THR A 540 -36.88 -13.74 -31.43
N ASN A 541 -35.61 -13.88 -31.83
CA ASN A 541 -35.24 -14.42 -33.15
C ASN A 541 -35.28 -15.96 -33.25
N LEU A 542 -35.40 -16.68 -32.13
CA LEU A 542 -35.53 -18.15 -32.09
C LEU A 542 -37.00 -18.64 -32.17
N LEU A 543 -37.99 -17.74 -32.08
CA LEU A 543 -39.43 -18.08 -32.16
C LEU A 543 -40.10 -17.68 -33.49
N GLY A 544 -39.39 -17.02 -34.40
CA GLY A 544 -39.90 -16.61 -35.73
C GLY A 544 -39.73 -17.64 -36.86
N GLY A 545 -39.14 -18.82 -36.57
CA GLY A 545 -38.73 -19.81 -37.58
C GLY A 545 -39.61 -21.04 -37.73
N LEU A 546 -40.84 -21.04 -37.22
CA LEU A 546 -41.77 -22.18 -37.33
C LEU A 546 -43.15 -21.73 -37.87
N SER A 547 -43.19 -21.33 -39.14
CA SER A 547 -44.43 -21.42 -39.91
C SER A 547 -44.13 -21.78 -41.36
N GLU A 548 -44.67 -22.93 -41.76
CA GLU A 548 -44.99 -23.41 -43.11
C GLU A 548 -44.35 -24.76 -43.47
N LEU A 549 -45.04 -25.83 -43.06
CA LEU A 549 -44.98 -27.12 -43.76
C LEU A 549 -46.13 -27.15 -44.80
N PRO A 550 -45.86 -27.46 -46.08
CA PRO A 550 -46.91 -27.58 -47.08
C PRO A 550 -47.62 -28.93 -46.97
N VAL A 551 -48.94 -28.91 -47.04
CA VAL A 551 -49.79 -30.09 -47.21
C VAL A 551 -49.75 -30.50 -48.69
N SER A 552 -49.38 -31.75 -48.98
CA SER A 552 -49.69 -32.38 -50.27
C SER A 552 -50.12 -33.84 -50.09
N THR A 553 -51.39 -34.06 -50.47
CA THR A 553 -52.10 -35.30 -50.87
C THR A 553 -52.01 -36.54 -49.99
#